data_AF-A0AAI9LG71-F1
#
_entry.id   AF-A0AAI9LG71-F1
#
_cell.length_a   1.000
_cell.length_b   1.000
_cell.length_c   1.000
_cell.angle_alpha   90.00
_cell.angle_beta   90.00
_cell.angle_gamma   90.00
#
_symmetry.space_group_name_H-M   'P 1'
#
loop_
_entity.id
_entity.type
_entity.pdbx_description
1 polymer ?
#
loop_
_entity_poly.entity_id
_entity_poly.type
_entity_poly.pdbx_seq_one_letter_code
_entity_poly.pdbx_strand_id
1 'polypeptide(L)'
;MTEMTRWTGALAASSTGTALCLSVLAGWQRGGSTAERLVWVALGIVLVISAHLLPAVIREAPVVVRVVGGVLWLACLATACYGHATFFLLAQRHAGELRSAAVPASPLASAGRSLTAVMRERAEVTTRMATANAQHCSGNCTTLEARRLTLAAKREALDAEADDIRRGQAAEDRMVTRHDALATDPVMLRLAALLGTTVARIDLLSGLAFAAVLEGVACLLWTIALRPRQTPATAAVVPPVTESHDGSHAPNNTPAPPLPESGSPESDLTQLMQDIAAGRLRPTVASIRRHLGCSQARATALRRQLAALPPTA
;
A
#
# COMPACT_ATOMS: atom_id res chain seq x y z
N MET A 1 6.09 -30.10 -9.39
CA MET A 1 6.42 -28.91 -8.55
C MET A 1 7.01 -27.72 -9.34
N THR A 2 7.44 -27.87 -10.60
CA THR A 2 7.92 -26.77 -11.45
C THR A 2 6.83 -25.82 -11.91
N GLU A 3 5.65 -26.33 -12.24
CA GLU A 3 4.57 -25.50 -12.75
C GLU A 3 3.98 -24.59 -11.68
N MET A 4 3.77 -25.09 -10.46
CA MET A 4 3.20 -24.31 -9.35
C MET A 4 4.07 -23.09 -8.97
N THR A 5 5.40 -23.21 -9.05
CA THR A 5 6.32 -22.08 -8.86
C THR A 5 6.26 -21.07 -10.02
N ARG A 6 6.02 -21.53 -11.26
CA ARG A 6 5.84 -20.64 -12.42
C ARG A 6 4.53 -19.86 -12.33
N TRP A 7 3.43 -20.51 -11.96
CA TRP A 7 2.13 -19.87 -11.77
C TRP A 7 2.14 -18.84 -10.62
N THR A 8 2.76 -19.18 -9.48
CA THR A 8 2.91 -18.23 -8.36
C THR A 8 3.78 -17.03 -8.73
N GLY A 9 4.86 -17.23 -9.48
CA GLY A 9 5.68 -16.14 -10.02
C GLY A 9 4.90 -15.24 -11.00
N ALA A 10 4.07 -15.82 -11.87
CA ALA A 10 3.23 -15.05 -12.78
C ALA A 10 2.19 -14.19 -12.04
N LEU A 11 1.56 -14.73 -10.99
CA LEU A 11 0.64 -13.99 -10.12
C LEU A 11 1.35 -12.90 -9.30
N ALA A 12 2.58 -13.16 -8.84
CA ALA A 12 3.41 -12.17 -8.16
C ALA A 12 3.73 -10.99 -9.11
N ALA A 13 4.10 -11.29 -10.35
CA ALA A 13 4.39 -10.30 -11.37
C ALA A 13 3.15 -9.48 -11.76
N SER A 14 1.96 -10.11 -11.90
CA SER A 14 0.73 -9.39 -12.23
C SER A 14 0.26 -8.47 -11.11
N SER A 15 0.32 -8.92 -9.85
CA SER A 15 -0.01 -8.06 -8.69
C SER A 15 1.00 -6.91 -8.54
N THR A 16 2.29 -7.17 -8.74
CA THR A 16 3.34 -6.12 -8.73
C THR A 16 3.14 -5.13 -9.86
N GLY A 17 2.81 -5.59 -11.07
CA GLY A 17 2.50 -4.72 -12.20
C GLY A 17 1.30 -3.83 -11.94
N THR A 18 0.27 -4.36 -11.27
CA THR A 18 -0.91 -3.57 -10.86
C THR A 18 -0.53 -2.49 -9.85
N ALA A 19 0.24 -2.85 -8.82
CA ALA A 19 0.72 -1.89 -7.82
C ALA A 19 1.64 -0.82 -8.44
N LEU A 20 2.52 -1.19 -9.36
CA LEU A 20 3.35 -0.24 -10.11
C LEU A 20 2.51 0.72 -10.95
N CYS A 21 1.48 0.23 -11.63
CA CYS A 21 0.56 1.08 -12.39
C CYS A 21 -0.11 2.13 -11.49
N LEU A 22 -0.63 1.70 -10.33
CA LEU A 22 -1.22 2.61 -9.34
C LEU A 22 -0.18 3.63 -8.84
N SER A 23 1.04 3.20 -8.53
CA SER A 23 2.11 4.08 -8.08
C SER A 23 2.53 5.09 -9.14
N VAL A 24 2.57 4.70 -10.41
CA VAL A 24 2.89 5.61 -11.54
C VAL A 24 1.79 6.65 -11.69
N LEU A 25 0.52 6.25 -11.69
CA LEU A 25 -0.61 7.17 -11.79
C LEU A 25 -0.65 8.13 -10.59
N ALA A 26 -0.44 7.61 -9.37
CA ALA A 26 -0.36 8.41 -8.15
C ALA A 26 0.81 9.40 -8.17
N GLY A 27 1.99 8.95 -8.63
CA GLY A 27 3.18 9.79 -8.77
C GLY A 27 3.00 10.88 -9.82
N TRP A 28 2.34 10.57 -10.93
CA TRP A 28 2.07 11.55 -11.99
C TRP A 28 1.13 12.67 -11.57
N GLN A 29 0.20 12.38 -10.65
CA GLN A 29 -0.70 13.37 -10.06
C GLN A 29 0.00 14.27 -9.02
N ARG A 30 1.20 13.91 -8.57
CA ARG A 30 1.97 14.67 -7.57
C ARG A 30 3.07 15.48 -8.28
N GLY A 31 3.01 16.81 -8.14
CA GLY A 31 4.01 17.73 -8.70
C GLY A 31 3.43 18.71 -9.72
N GLY A 32 3.85 19.98 -9.59
CA GLY A 32 3.44 21.05 -10.49
C GLY A 32 4.22 21.00 -11.81
N SER A 33 5.51 20.69 -11.74
CA SER A 33 6.40 20.54 -12.92
C SER A 33 6.50 19.09 -13.40
N THR A 34 6.88 18.90 -14.67
CA THR A 34 7.11 17.56 -15.25
C THR A 34 8.27 16.83 -14.58
N ALA A 35 9.31 17.56 -14.19
CA ALA A 35 10.46 17.02 -13.46
C ALA A 35 10.04 16.47 -12.09
N GLU A 36 9.23 17.22 -11.32
CA GLU A 36 8.70 16.75 -10.04
C GLU A 36 7.88 15.47 -10.19
N ARG A 37 7.00 15.40 -11.21
CA ARG A 37 6.17 14.22 -11.48
C ARG A 37 7.03 12.99 -11.77
N LEU A 38 8.07 13.13 -12.58
CA LEU A 38 9.00 12.04 -12.87
C LEU A 38 9.73 11.55 -11.60
N VAL A 39 10.13 12.46 -10.71
CA VAL A 39 10.75 12.11 -9.43
C VAL A 39 9.77 11.34 -8.54
N TRP A 40 8.51 11.78 -8.45
CA TRP A 40 7.49 11.07 -7.68
C TRP A 40 7.19 9.68 -8.24
N VAL A 41 7.13 9.53 -9.57
CA VAL A 41 6.97 8.22 -10.22
C VAL A 41 8.15 7.30 -9.90
N ALA A 42 9.39 7.79 -10.05
CA ALA A 42 10.59 6.99 -9.78
C ALA A 42 10.65 6.54 -8.32
N LEU A 43 10.37 7.44 -7.37
CA LEU A 43 10.31 7.12 -5.95
C LEU A 43 9.25 6.04 -5.66
N GLY A 44 8.07 6.18 -6.25
CA GLY A 44 6.99 5.21 -6.11
C GLY A 44 7.36 3.81 -6.62
N ILE A 45 7.97 3.72 -7.81
CA ILE A 45 8.44 2.45 -8.38
C ILE A 45 9.43 1.75 -7.43
N VAL A 46 10.42 2.50 -6.92
CA VAL A 46 11.42 1.95 -5.99
C VAL A 46 10.77 1.46 -4.71
N LEU A 47 9.81 2.21 -4.14
CA LEU A 47 9.10 1.82 -2.93
C LEU A 47 8.30 0.53 -3.13
N VAL A 48 7.55 0.39 -4.23
CA VAL A 48 6.74 -0.81 -4.53
C VAL A 48 7.64 -2.03 -4.73
N ILE A 49 8.69 -1.91 -5.55
CA ILE A 49 9.62 -3.02 -5.80
C ILE A 49 10.29 -3.46 -4.48
N SER A 50 10.72 -2.49 -3.66
CA SER A 50 11.32 -2.76 -2.35
C SER A 50 10.32 -3.43 -1.41
N ALA A 51 9.08 -2.94 -1.33
CA ALA A 51 8.05 -3.54 -0.48
C ALA A 51 7.76 -5.00 -0.83
N HIS A 52 7.71 -5.33 -2.13
CA HIS A 52 7.40 -6.68 -2.60
C HIS A 52 8.57 -7.67 -2.48
N LEU A 53 9.79 -7.24 -2.80
CA LEU A 53 10.95 -8.14 -2.88
C LEU A 53 11.73 -8.27 -1.56
N LEU A 54 11.78 -7.20 -0.74
CA LEU A 54 12.60 -7.18 0.46
C LEU A 54 12.26 -8.30 1.47
N PRO A 55 10.98 -8.65 1.74
CA PRO A 55 10.63 -9.77 2.62
C PRO A 55 11.19 -11.12 2.16
N ALA A 56 11.24 -11.34 0.85
CA ALA A 56 11.75 -12.57 0.29
C ALA A 56 13.28 -12.64 0.36
N VAL A 57 13.97 -11.52 0.14
CA VAL A 57 15.44 -11.47 0.10
C VAL A 57 16.06 -11.55 1.50
N ILE A 58 15.49 -10.87 2.50
CA ILE A 58 16.09 -10.82 3.85
C ILE A 58 15.81 -12.05 4.71
N ARG A 59 14.96 -12.98 4.25
CA ARG A 59 14.44 -14.08 5.08
C ARG A 59 15.52 -15.03 5.65
N GLU A 60 16.57 -15.29 4.87
CA GLU A 60 17.69 -16.17 5.23
C GLU A 60 18.87 -15.38 5.85
N ALA A 61 18.71 -14.07 6.03
CA ALA A 61 19.75 -13.19 6.56
C ALA A 61 19.87 -13.32 8.09
N PRO A 62 21.01 -12.92 8.68
CA PRO A 62 21.16 -12.87 10.13
C PRO A 62 20.13 -11.94 10.78
N VAL A 63 19.80 -12.20 12.05
CA VAL A 63 18.70 -11.53 12.79
C VAL A 63 18.79 -10.00 12.73
N VAL A 64 19.99 -9.42 12.84
CA VAL A 64 20.18 -7.97 12.75
C VAL A 64 19.74 -7.41 11.39
N VAL A 65 20.13 -8.07 10.30
CA VAL A 65 19.74 -7.67 8.93
C VAL A 65 18.23 -7.85 8.72
N ARG A 66 17.63 -8.89 9.33
CA ARG A 66 16.18 -9.10 9.31
C ARG A 66 15.41 -7.99 10.02
N VAL A 67 15.91 -7.53 11.17
CA VAL A 67 15.27 -6.43 11.91
C VAL A 67 15.36 -5.13 11.12
N VAL A 68 16.56 -4.75 10.66
CA VAL A 68 16.76 -3.52 9.88
C VAL A 68 15.97 -3.57 8.57
N GLY A 69 16.05 -4.68 7.84
CA GLY A 69 15.30 -4.90 6.60
C GLY A 69 13.79 -4.95 6.84
N GLY A 70 13.33 -5.46 7.98
CA GLY A 70 11.92 -5.45 8.38
C GLY A 70 11.39 -4.04 8.65
N VAL A 71 12.18 -3.19 9.30
CA VAL A 71 11.82 -1.77 9.51
C VAL A 71 11.75 -1.03 8.18
N LEU A 72 12.76 -1.21 7.31
CA LEU A 72 12.76 -0.59 5.98
C LEU A 72 11.58 -1.08 5.14
N TRP A 73 11.30 -2.39 5.17
CA TRP A 73 10.14 -2.97 4.50
C TRP A 73 8.83 -2.33 4.97
N LEU A 74 8.63 -2.19 6.28
CA LEU A 74 7.42 -1.60 6.84
C LEU A 74 7.27 -0.13 6.41
N ALA A 75 8.36 0.63 6.35
CA ALA A 75 8.35 2.00 5.85
C ALA A 75 8.00 2.08 4.36
N CYS A 76 8.59 1.21 3.52
CA CYS A 76 8.27 1.12 2.10
C CYS A 76 6.79 0.75 1.89
N LEU A 77 6.31 -0.27 2.60
CA LEU A 77 4.94 -0.72 2.55
C LEU A 77 3.96 0.38 2.97
N ALA A 78 4.20 1.04 4.10
CA ALA A 78 3.34 2.12 4.57
C ALA A 78 3.26 3.28 3.57
N THR A 79 4.39 3.64 2.97
CA THR A 79 4.46 4.75 2.00
C THR A 79 3.78 4.37 0.68
N ALA A 80 3.96 3.14 0.19
CA ALA A 80 3.26 2.62 -0.99
C ALA A 80 1.74 2.57 -0.76
N CYS A 81 1.31 2.01 0.37
CA CYS A 81 -0.10 1.98 0.78
C CYS A 81 -0.73 3.37 0.84
N TYR A 82 -0.02 4.36 1.42
CA TYR A 82 -0.48 5.74 1.46
C TYR A 82 -0.62 6.35 0.05
N GLY A 83 0.35 6.07 -0.84
CA GLY A 83 0.29 6.47 -2.24
C GLY A 83 -0.95 5.91 -2.96
N HIS A 84 -1.18 4.61 -2.86
CA HIS A 84 -2.31 3.93 -3.48
C HIS A 84 -3.66 4.36 -2.89
N ALA A 85 -3.76 4.50 -1.56
CA ALA A 85 -4.96 5.02 -0.90
C ALA A 85 -5.31 6.43 -1.42
N THR A 86 -4.31 7.30 -1.59
CA THR A 86 -4.53 8.64 -2.14
C THR A 86 -5.08 8.58 -3.58
N PHE A 87 -4.56 7.67 -4.41
CA PHE A 87 -5.09 7.47 -5.76
C PHE A 87 -6.56 7.01 -5.75
N PHE A 88 -6.90 6.02 -4.92
CA PHE A 88 -8.29 5.56 -4.80
C PHE A 88 -9.23 6.67 -4.36
N LEU A 89 -8.81 7.51 -3.40
CA LEU A 89 -9.56 8.68 -2.96
C LEU A 89 -9.81 9.68 -4.10
N LEU A 90 -8.77 10.00 -4.87
CA LEU A 90 -8.88 10.94 -5.98
C LEU A 90 -9.77 10.37 -7.10
N ALA A 91 -9.66 9.07 -7.38
CA ALA A 91 -10.51 8.38 -8.34
C ALA A 91 -11.99 8.40 -7.92
N GLN A 92 -12.29 8.16 -6.63
CA GLN A 92 -13.64 8.23 -6.09
C GLN A 92 -14.23 9.65 -6.17
N ARG A 93 -13.43 10.67 -5.85
CA ARG A 93 -13.85 12.08 -5.98
C ARG A 93 -14.16 12.44 -7.41
N HIS A 94 -13.29 12.08 -8.35
CA HIS A 94 -13.51 12.36 -9.76
C HIS A 94 -14.77 11.67 -10.30
N ALA A 95 -15.03 10.42 -9.90
CA ALA A 95 -16.29 9.75 -10.21
C ALA A 95 -17.51 10.42 -9.56
N GLY A 96 -17.35 11.05 -8.39
CA GLY A 96 -18.37 11.90 -7.76
C GLY A 96 -18.66 13.17 -8.58
N GLU A 97 -17.61 13.87 -9.01
CA GLU A 97 -17.71 15.08 -9.84
C GLU A 97 -18.37 14.80 -11.19
N LEU A 98 -18.05 13.68 -11.84
CA LEU A 98 -18.70 13.30 -13.10
C LEU A 98 -20.19 13.03 -12.93
N ARG A 99 -20.58 12.40 -11.81
CA ARG A 99 -21.99 12.15 -11.49
C ARG A 99 -22.74 13.45 -11.18
N SER A 100 -22.10 14.40 -10.51
CA SER A 100 -22.70 15.71 -10.25
C SER A 100 -22.83 16.50 -11.55
N ALA A 101 -21.80 16.57 -12.38
CA ALA A 101 -21.82 17.32 -13.64
C ALA A 101 -22.91 16.89 -14.65
N ALA A 102 -23.43 15.66 -14.53
CA ALA A 102 -24.54 15.17 -15.36
C ALA A 102 -25.90 15.81 -15.03
N VAL A 103 -26.03 16.55 -13.92
CA VAL A 103 -27.25 17.29 -13.57
C VAL A 103 -27.18 18.70 -14.20
N PRO A 104 -28.06 19.03 -15.17
CA PRO A 104 -28.02 20.33 -15.82
C PRO A 104 -28.32 21.45 -14.82
N ALA A 105 -27.45 22.46 -14.78
CA ALA A 105 -27.68 23.69 -14.04
C ALA A 105 -28.88 24.45 -14.62
N SER A 106 -29.75 24.99 -13.75
CA SER A 106 -30.92 25.74 -14.20
C SER A 106 -30.51 27.06 -14.86
N PRO A 107 -30.96 27.37 -16.09
CA PRO A 107 -30.60 28.58 -16.83
C PRO A 107 -31.17 29.89 -16.24
N LEU A 108 -31.94 29.82 -15.16
CA LEU A 108 -32.62 30.98 -14.55
C LEU A 108 -31.72 31.84 -13.63
N ALA A 109 -30.54 31.36 -13.23
CA ALA A 109 -29.70 32.03 -12.24
C ALA A 109 -28.97 33.29 -12.77
N SER A 110 -28.83 33.46 -14.09
CA SER A 110 -27.94 34.49 -14.66
C SER A 110 -28.63 35.79 -15.14
N ALA A 111 -29.96 35.89 -15.08
CA ALA A 111 -30.69 36.99 -15.75
C ALA A 111 -31.25 38.08 -14.82
N GLY A 112 -31.09 37.96 -13.49
CA GLY A 112 -31.71 38.86 -12.50
C GLY A 112 -30.82 40.02 -12.02
N ARG A 113 -31.45 41.15 -11.68
CA ARG A 113 -30.84 42.26 -10.92
C ARG A 113 -30.46 41.76 -9.51
N SER A 114 -29.33 42.20 -8.96
CA SER A 114 -28.86 41.71 -7.65
C SER A 114 -29.72 42.21 -6.48
N LEU A 115 -29.93 41.36 -5.48
CA LEU A 115 -30.65 41.73 -4.24
C LEU A 115 -30.07 42.98 -3.58
N THR A 116 -28.75 43.16 -3.65
CA THR A 116 -28.05 44.34 -3.11
C THR A 116 -28.42 45.63 -3.85
N ALA A 117 -28.64 45.58 -5.15
CA ALA A 117 -29.10 46.74 -5.92
C ALA A 117 -30.56 47.11 -5.59
N VAL A 118 -31.45 46.11 -5.46
CA VAL A 118 -32.86 46.31 -5.07
C VAL A 118 -32.97 46.90 -3.65
N MET A 119 -32.20 46.37 -2.69
CA MET A 119 -32.18 46.89 -1.32
C MET A 119 -31.62 48.31 -1.22
N ARG A 120 -30.63 48.67 -2.05
CA ARG A 120 -30.12 50.04 -2.13
C ARG A 120 -31.19 51.01 -2.59
N GLU A 121 -31.92 50.67 -3.64
CA GLU A 121 -33.00 51.51 -4.17
C GLU A 121 -34.16 51.63 -3.16
N ARG A 122 -34.50 50.54 -2.47
CA ARG A 122 -35.51 50.54 -1.40
C ARG A 122 -35.14 51.49 -0.26
N ALA A 123 -33.87 51.52 0.15
CA ALA A 123 -33.39 52.43 1.19
C ALA A 123 -33.52 53.91 0.76
N GLU A 124 -33.24 54.21 -0.50
CA GLU A 124 -33.41 55.55 -1.06
C GLU A 124 -34.89 55.97 -1.08
N VAL A 125 -35.79 55.10 -1.56
CA VAL A 125 -37.24 55.36 -1.57
C VAL A 125 -37.78 55.54 -0.16
N THR A 126 -37.32 54.74 0.80
CA THR A 126 -37.71 54.85 2.22
C THR A 126 -37.27 56.19 2.81
N THR A 127 -36.06 56.66 2.49
CA THR A 127 -35.56 57.97 2.92
C THR A 127 -36.40 59.10 2.33
N ARG A 128 -36.75 59.02 1.03
CA ARG A 128 -37.64 60.00 0.37
C ARG A 128 -39.07 59.98 0.95
N MET A 129 -39.54 58.82 1.38
CA MET A 129 -40.84 58.69 2.05
C MET A 129 -40.81 59.33 3.45
N ALA A 130 -39.74 59.12 4.21
CA ALA A 130 -39.55 59.74 5.52
C ALA A 130 -39.52 61.27 5.44
N THR A 131 -38.82 61.83 4.45
CA THR A 131 -38.80 63.29 4.24
C THR A 131 -40.16 63.84 3.82
N ALA A 132 -40.91 63.13 2.96
CA ALA A 132 -42.28 63.51 2.59
C ALA A 132 -43.27 63.41 3.77
N ASN A 133 -43.05 62.48 4.72
CA ASN A 133 -43.87 62.35 5.93
C ASN A 133 -43.58 63.44 6.97
N ALA A 134 -42.35 63.93 7.06
CA ALA A 134 -41.97 65.00 7.99
C ALA A 134 -42.53 66.39 7.59
N GLN A 135 -42.86 66.59 6.31
CA GLN A 135 -43.45 67.84 5.82
C GLN A 135 -44.87 68.03 6.35
N HIS A 136 -45.07 69.09 7.14
CA HIS A 136 -46.38 69.57 7.56
C HIS A 136 -47.02 70.41 6.46
N CYS A 137 -48.33 70.27 6.26
CA CYS A 137 -49.08 70.99 5.25
C CYS A 137 -50.41 71.48 5.84
N SER A 138 -50.73 72.76 5.64
CA SER A 138 -51.85 73.48 6.29
C SER A 138 -52.99 73.88 5.33
N GLY A 139 -53.03 73.31 4.13
CA GLY A 139 -54.02 73.62 3.08
C GLY A 139 -54.42 72.40 2.25
N ASN A 140 -54.78 72.57 0.98
CA ASN A 140 -55.06 71.44 0.06
C ASN A 140 -53.75 70.74 -0.34
N CYS A 141 -53.44 69.61 0.30
CA CYS A 141 -52.16 68.90 0.19
C CYS A 141 -52.17 67.73 -0.83
N THR A 142 -53.05 67.79 -1.84
CA THR A 142 -53.31 66.67 -2.78
C THR A 142 -52.03 66.20 -3.50
N THR A 143 -51.10 67.12 -3.78
CA THR A 143 -49.81 66.80 -4.42
C THR A 143 -48.84 66.08 -3.48
N LEU A 144 -48.81 66.44 -2.20
CA LEU A 144 -48.00 65.79 -1.17
C LEU A 144 -48.55 64.39 -0.85
N GLU A 145 -49.87 64.27 -0.79
CA GLU A 145 -50.57 63.00 -0.59
C GLU A 145 -50.33 62.05 -1.78
N ALA A 146 -50.46 62.54 -3.02
CA ALA A 146 -50.12 61.77 -4.21
C ALA A 146 -48.65 61.30 -4.19
N ARG A 147 -47.71 62.16 -3.78
CA ARG A 147 -46.29 61.80 -3.66
C ARG A 147 -46.05 60.71 -2.60
N ARG A 148 -46.73 60.77 -1.45
CA ARG A 148 -46.65 59.74 -0.41
C ARG A 148 -47.18 58.40 -0.94
N LEU A 149 -48.31 58.41 -1.64
CA LEU A 149 -48.89 57.21 -2.28
C LEU A 149 -47.94 56.62 -3.34
N THR A 150 -47.35 57.45 -4.21
CA THR A 150 -46.39 56.98 -5.22
C THR A 150 -45.13 56.36 -4.58
N LEU A 151 -44.59 56.96 -3.51
CA LEU A 151 -43.43 56.41 -2.81
C LEU A 151 -43.76 55.11 -2.06
N ALA A 152 -44.96 55.00 -1.48
CA ALA A 152 -45.45 53.77 -0.86
C ALA A 152 -45.57 52.65 -1.90
N ALA A 153 -46.21 52.92 -3.04
CA ALA A 153 -46.33 51.96 -4.14
C ALA A 153 -44.96 51.52 -4.69
N LYS A 154 -44.02 52.46 -4.85
CA LYS A 154 -42.65 52.12 -5.29
C LYS A 154 -41.91 51.23 -4.29
N ARG A 155 -42.10 51.46 -2.99
CA ARG A 155 -41.52 50.61 -1.95
C ARG A 155 -42.11 49.20 -1.98
N GLU A 156 -43.42 49.08 -2.13
CA GLU A 156 -44.12 47.78 -2.23
C GLU A 156 -43.65 46.98 -3.46
N ALA A 157 -43.46 47.64 -4.60
CA ALA A 157 -42.91 47.01 -5.79
C ALA A 157 -41.47 46.47 -5.57
N LEU A 158 -40.62 47.23 -4.88
CA LEU A 158 -39.26 46.78 -4.53
C LEU A 158 -39.24 45.66 -3.49
N ASP A 159 -40.21 45.64 -2.57
CA ASP A 159 -40.39 44.54 -1.62
C ASP A 159 -40.81 43.25 -2.34
N ALA A 160 -41.73 43.33 -3.32
CA ALA A 160 -42.12 42.20 -4.15
C ALA A 160 -40.96 41.65 -4.99
N GLU A 161 -40.16 42.52 -5.63
CA GLU A 161 -38.98 42.12 -6.39
C GLU A 161 -37.93 41.43 -5.49
N ALA A 162 -37.73 41.93 -4.27
CA ALA A 162 -36.82 41.33 -3.31
C ALA A 162 -37.27 39.92 -2.87
N ASP A 163 -38.57 39.73 -2.66
CA ASP A 163 -39.14 38.43 -2.33
C ASP A 163 -39.04 37.44 -3.49
N ASP A 164 -39.21 37.90 -4.74
CA ASP A 164 -38.96 37.08 -5.93
C ASP A 164 -37.50 36.62 -6.01
N ILE A 165 -36.55 37.54 -5.80
CA ILE A 165 -35.12 37.21 -5.79
C ILE A 165 -34.81 36.20 -4.68
N ARG A 166 -35.35 36.38 -3.47
CA ARG A 166 -35.16 35.45 -2.35
C ARG A 166 -35.76 34.07 -2.64
N ARG A 167 -36.93 34.01 -3.27
CA ARG A 167 -37.55 32.74 -3.70
C ARG A 167 -36.69 32.03 -4.74
N GLY A 168 -36.11 32.78 -5.67
CA GLY A 168 -35.13 32.27 -6.64
C GLY A 168 -33.88 31.70 -5.97
N GLN A 169 -33.26 32.47 -5.08
CA GLN A 169 -32.07 32.04 -4.31
C GLN A 169 -32.37 30.77 -3.49
N ALA A 170 -33.49 30.71 -2.79
CA ALA A 170 -33.87 29.53 -2.02
C ALA A 170 -34.16 28.30 -2.90
N ALA A 171 -34.59 28.49 -4.15
CA ALA A 171 -34.75 27.40 -5.11
C ALA A 171 -33.39 26.91 -5.63
N GLU A 172 -32.46 27.84 -5.89
CA GLU A 172 -31.08 27.53 -6.27
C GLU A 172 -30.34 26.80 -5.14
N ASP A 173 -30.44 27.26 -3.89
CA ASP A 173 -29.89 26.57 -2.71
C ASP A 173 -30.44 25.14 -2.58
N ARG A 174 -31.74 24.95 -2.88
CA ARG A 174 -32.36 23.62 -2.93
C ARG A 174 -31.83 22.75 -4.06
N MET A 175 -31.40 23.34 -5.17
CA MET A 175 -30.76 22.60 -6.27
C MET A 175 -29.32 22.22 -5.90
N VAL A 176 -28.54 23.16 -5.35
CA VAL A 176 -27.15 22.91 -4.88
C VAL A 176 -27.13 21.81 -3.82
N THR A 177 -28.03 21.87 -2.84
CA THR A 177 -28.11 20.82 -1.79
C THR A 177 -28.49 19.44 -2.35
N ARG A 178 -29.39 19.37 -3.35
CA ARG A 178 -29.70 18.10 -4.04
C ARG A 178 -28.51 17.61 -4.86
N HIS A 179 -27.77 18.52 -5.47
CA HIS A 179 -26.58 18.23 -6.27
C HIS A 179 -25.46 17.64 -5.40
N ASP A 180 -25.19 18.26 -4.24
CA ASP A 180 -24.24 17.76 -3.24
C ASP A 180 -24.66 16.40 -2.66
N ALA A 181 -25.98 16.20 -2.45
CA ALA A 181 -26.52 14.93 -2.00
C ALA A 181 -26.37 13.79 -3.02
N LEU A 182 -26.41 14.09 -4.32
CA LEU A 182 -26.15 13.12 -5.40
C LEU A 182 -24.65 12.85 -5.58
N ALA A 183 -23.79 13.83 -5.27
CA ALA A 183 -22.34 13.67 -5.33
C ALA A 183 -21.81 12.73 -4.22
N THR A 184 -22.50 12.66 -3.09
CA THR A 184 -22.12 11.83 -1.93
C THR A 184 -22.92 10.52 -1.93
N ASP A 185 -22.25 9.37 -1.77
CA ASP A 185 -22.95 8.09 -1.64
C ASP A 185 -23.78 8.06 -0.33
N PRO A 186 -25.12 7.86 -0.38
CA PRO A 186 -25.97 7.81 0.81
C PRO A 186 -25.59 6.68 1.78
N VAL A 187 -24.96 5.62 1.29
CA VAL A 187 -24.44 4.53 2.12
C VAL A 187 -23.27 5.02 2.99
N MET A 188 -22.37 5.81 2.40
CA MET A 188 -21.19 6.34 3.09
C MET A 188 -21.56 7.35 4.17
N LEU A 189 -22.60 8.16 3.94
CA LEU A 189 -23.16 9.06 4.96
C LEU A 189 -23.75 8.31 6.16
N ARG A 190 -24.52 7.25 5.90
CA ARG A 190 -25.09 6.42 6.98
C ARG A 190 -24.00 5.69 7.76
N LEU A 191 -22.99 5.19 7.06
CA LEU A 191 -21.85 4.51 7.69
C LEU A 191 -21.03 5.49 8.54
N ALA A 192 -20.80 6.72 8.07
CA ALA A 192 -20.15 7.79 8.83
C ALA A 192 -20.89 8.12 10.13
N ALA A 193 -22.22 8.28 10.05
CA ALA A 193 -23.06 8.53 11.22
C ALA A 193 -23.03 7.37 12.23
N LEU A 194 -23.07 6.12 11.76
CA LEU A 194 -23.03 4.94 12.64
C LEU A 194 -21.68 4.75 13.34
N LEU A 195 -20.58 5.05 12.67
CA LEU A 195 -19.23 4.94 13.25
C LEU A 195 -18.79 6.21 14.02
N GLY A 196 -19.57 7.29 14.00
CA GLY A 196 -19.16 8.57 14.59
C GLY A 196 -17.93 9.16 13.90
N THR A 197 -17.75 8.91 12.60
CA THR A 197 -16.59 9.35 11.82
C THR A 197 -17.02 10.22 10.64
N THR A 198 -16.07 10.84 9.94
CA THR A 198 -16.35 11.62 8.72
C THR A 198 -16.27 10.72 7.49
N VAL A 199 -17.03 11.05 6.44
CA VAL A 199 -17.00 10.33 5.15
C VAL A 199 -15.56 10.25 4.60
N ALA A 200 -14.80 11.35 4.70
CA ALA A 200 -13.40 11.40 4.30
C ALA A 200 -12.51 10.38 5.03
N ARG A 201 -12.78 10.06 6.31
CA ARG A 201 -12.04 8.99 7.02
C ARG A 201 -12.42 7.61 6.52
N ILE A 202 -13.70 7.37 6.22
CA ILE A 202 -14.14 6.07 5.71
C ILE A 202 -13.54 5.83 4.32
N ASP A 203 -13.58 6.83 3.43
CA ASP A 203 -12.95 6.73 2.12
C ASP A 203 -11.45 6.43 2.26
N LEU A 204 -10.76 7.14 3.17
CA LEU A 204 -9.33 6.93 3.41
C LEU A 204 -9.04 5.53 3.95
N LEU A 205 -9.84 5.04 4.91
CA LEU A 205 -9.70 3.69 5.46
C LEU A 205 -10.00 2.62 4.41
N SER A 206 -10.99 2.83 3.56
CA SER A 206 -11.32 1.90 2.47
C SER A 206 -10.19 1.84 1.43
N GLY A 207 -9.67 2.99 1.00
CA GLY A 207 -8.51 3.07 0.11
C GLY A 207 -7.25 2.43 0.71
N LEU A 208 -7.03 2.62 2.02
CA LEU A 208 -5.94 1.98 2.74
C LEU A 208 -6.13 0.46 2.83
N ALA A 209 -7.35 -0.03 3.05
CA ALA A 209 -7.64 -1.46 3.10
C ALA A 209 -7.42 -2.13 1.74
N PHE A 210 -7.90 -1.53 0.63
CA PHE A 210 -7.65 -2.04 -0.71
C PHE A 210 -6.15 -2.08 -1.04
N ALA A 211 -5.42 -1.02 -0.68
CA ALA A 211 -3.97 -0.98 -0.85
C ALA A 211 -3.28 -2.08 -0.02
N ALA A 212 -3.62 -2.22 1.26
CA ALA A 212 -3.04 -3.23 2.14
C ALA A 212 -3.26 -4.66 1.63
N VAL A 213 -4.46 -4.97 1.09
CA VAL A 213 -4.75 -6.27 0.48
C VAL A 213 -3.89 -6.50 -0.77
N LEU A 214 -3.80 -5.51 -1.65
CA LEU A 214 -3.01 -5.62 -2.88
C LEU A 214 -1.53 -5.86 -2.57
N GLU A 215 -0.94 -5.02 -1.72
CA GLU A 215 0.47 -5.11 -1.32
C GLU A 215 0.75 -6.41 -0.55
N GLY A 216 -0.16 -6.81 0.35
CA GLY A 216 -0.02 -8.04 1.14
C GLY A 216 -0.03 -9.29 0.27
N VAL A 217 -0.93 -9.36 -0.73
CA VAL A 217 -0.98 -10.46 -1.70
C VAL A 217 0.30 -10.51 -2.52
N ALA A 218 0.80 -9.38 -3.02
CA ALA A 218 2.03 -9.33 -3.80
C ALA A 218 3.25 -9.77 -2.97
N CYS A 219 3.39 -9.27 -1.75
CA CYS A 219 4.45 -9.69 -0.82
C CYS A 219 4.40 -11.19 -0.55
N LEU A 220 3.22 -11.73 -0.23
CA LEU A 220 3.04 -13.16 0.03
C LEU A 220 3.43 -14.00 -1.20
N LEU A 221 2.97 -13.61 -2.39
CA LEU A 221 3.28 -14.33 -3.62
C LEU A 221 4.79 -14.33 -3.91
N TRP A 222 5.50 -13.22 -3.72
CA TRP A 222 6.95 -13.17 -3.89
C TRP A 222 7.70 -14.01 -2.85
N THR A 223 7.27 -14.03 -1.59
CA THR A 223 7.89 -14.89 -0.55
C THR A 223 7.74 -16.38 -0.85
N ILE A 224 6.65 -16.78 -1.51
CA ILE A 224 6.40 -18.15 -1.95
C ILE A 224 7.18 -18.46 -3.23
N ALA A 225 7.14 -17.55 -4.21
CA ALA A 225 7.79 -17.73 -5.51
C ALA A 225 9.32 -17.83 -5.40
N LEU A 226 9.94 -17.09 -4.48
CA LEU A 226 11.38 -17.09 -4.24
C LEU A 226 11.82 -18.11 -3.17
N ARG A 227 10.98 -19.09 -2.82
CA ARG A 227 11.43 -20.19 -1.93
C ARG A 227 12.61 -20.94 -2.57
N PRO A 228 13.76 -21.07 -1.88
CA PRO A 228 14.86 -21.90 -2.31
C PRO A 228 14.35 -23.31 -2.59
N ARG A 229 14.62 -23.80 -3.79
CA ARG A 229 14.43 -25.22 -4.09
C ARG A 229 15.39 -26.00 -3.22
N GLN A 230 14.87 -26.92 -2.42
CA GLN A 230 15.69 -28.02 -1.93
C GLN A 230 16.06 -28.84 -3.18
N THR A 231 17.25 -28.62 -3.71
CA THR A 231 17.84 -29.57 -4.65
C THR A 231 18.04 -30.87 -3.88
N PRO A 232 17.39 -31.98 -4.24
CA PRO A 232 17.81 -33.27 -3.73
C PRO A 232 19.28 -33.41 -4.12
N ALA A 233 20.16 -33.56 -3.14
CA ALA A 233 21.57 -33.83 -3.39
C ALA A 233 21.63 -35.04 -4.32
N THR A 234 22.05 -34.80 -5.55
CA THR A 234 22.35 -35.86 -6.51
C THR A 234 23.32 -36.79 -5.81
N ALA A 235 22.84 -38.01 -5.51
CA ALA A 235 23.72 -39.10 -5.11
C ALA A 235 24.83 -39.15 -6.16
N ALA A 236 26.06 -38.86 -5.74
CA ALA A 236 27.22 -38.99 -6.58
C ALA A 236 27.20 -40.43 -7.13
N VAL A 237 26.91 -40.57 -8.41
CA VAL A 237 27.12 -41.80 -9.16
C VAL A 237 28.61 -42.04 -9.11
N VAL A 238 29.02 -42.96 -8.23
CA VAL A 238 30.35 -43.53 -8.23
C VAL A 238 30.52 -44.22 -9.58
N PRO A 239 31.52 -43.84 -10.42
CA PRO A 239 31.78 -44.60 -11.64
C PRO A 239 32.25 -46.00 -11.24
N PRO A 240 31.86 -47.07 -11.97
CA PRO A 240 32.40 -48.39 -11.71
C PRO A 240 33.89 -48.38 -12.03
N VAL A 241 34.70 -48.59 -10.99
CA VAL A 241 36.14 -48.88 -11.12
C VAL A 241 36.25 -50.26 -11.73
N THR A 242 36.60 -50.34 -13.01
CA THR A 242 37.19 -51.54 -13.62
C THR A 242 38.66 -51.61 -13.23
N GLU A 243 38.98 -52.52 -12.31
CA GLU A 243 40.33 -53.06 -12.14
C GLU A 243 40.63 -54.03 -13.30
N SER A 244 41.77 -53.87 -13.99
CA SER A 244 42.83 -54.89 -14.04
C SER A 244 43.92 -54.61 -15.11
N HIS A 245 45.17 -54.54 -14.61
CA HIS A 245 46.45 -55.07 -15.13
C HIS A 245 47.03 -54.69 -16.51
N ASP A 246 48.17 -53.98 -16.50
CA ASP A 246 49.56 -54.45 -16.76
C ASP A 246 50.43 -53.18 -16.99
N GLY A 247 51.54 -52.89 -16.32
CA GLY A 247 52.71 -53.71 -16.01
C GLY A 247 53.90 -53.14 -16.81
N SER A 248 54.77 -52.29 -16.23
CA SER A 248 56.17 -52.08 -16.66
C SER A 248 56.93 -50.99 -15.85
N HIS A 249 57.98 -51.44 -15.13
CA HIS A 249 59.31 -50.84 -14.87
C HIS A 249 59.51 -49.37 -14.34
N ALA A 250 59.74 -49.27 -13.02
CA ALA A 250 60.92 -48.78 -12.25
C ALA A 250 61.77 -47.53 -12.69
N PRO A 251 62.65 -46.99 -11.81
CA PRO A 251 62.43 -46.46 -10.45
C PRO A 251 63.05 -45.04 -10.29
N ASN A 252 62.62 -44.22 -9.33
CA ASN A 252 63.52 -43.21 -8.78
C ASN A 252 63.23 -42.88 -7.31
N ASN A 253 64.27 -42.96 -6.50
CA ASN A 253 64.29 -42.77 -5.06
C ASN A 253 64.05 -41.30 -4.68
N THR A 254 63.38 -41.03 -3.56
CA THR A 254 63.85 -40.22 -2.40
C THR A 254 62.75 -40.21 -1.30
N PRO A 255 63.08 -40.27 0.00
CA PRO A 255 62.15 -40.68 1.07
C PRO A 255 61.22 -39.56 1.56
N ALA A 256 59.94 -39.90 1.78
CA ALA A 256 58.95 -39.05 2.47
C ALA A 256 58.56 -39.66 3.83
N PRO A 257 58.30 -38.83 4.88
CA PRO A 257 58.02 -39.27 6.24
C PRO A 257 56.62 -39.92 6.38
N PRO A 258 56.37 -40.73 7.42
CA PRO A 258 55.29 -41.71 7.43
C PRO A 258 53.89 -41.08 7.54
N LEU A 259 53.02 -41.44 6.60
CA LEU A 259 51.58 -41.25 6.65
C LEU A 259 50.98 -42.07 7.81
N PRO A 260 50.07 -41.52 8.63
CA PRO A 260 49.33 -42.32 9.60
C PRO A 260 48.40 -43.28 8.87
N GLU A 261 48.48 -44.53 9.31
CA GLU A 261 47.72 -45.69 8.86
C GLU A 261 46.23 -45.37 8.74
N SER A 262 45.66 -45.73 7.59
CA SER A 262 44.21 -45.76 7.43
C SER A 262 43.65 -46.87 8.32
N GLY A 263 43.27 -46.50 9.54
CA GLY A 263 42.54 -47.36 10.46
C GLY A 263 41.29 -47.91 9.80
N SER A 264 41.05 -49.21 9.97
CA SER A 264 39.83 -49.87 9.53
C SER A 264 38.60 -49.15 10.13
N PRO A 265 37.51 -48.92 9.36
CA PRO A 265 36.32 -48.20 9.82
C PRO A 265 35.67 -48.80 11.08
N GLU A 266 35.94 -50.07 11.37
CA GLU A 266 35.48 -50.77 12.58
C GLU A 266 36.31 -50.41 13.83
N SER A 267 37.61 -50.13 13.66
CA SER A 267 38.48 -49.61 14.72
C SER A 267 38.09 -48.17 15.12
N ASP A 268 37.74 -47.35 14.13
CA ASP A 268 37.29 -45.97 14.37
C ASP A 268 35.98 -45.94 15.17
N LEU A 269 35.06 -46.89 14.92
CA LEU A 269 33.78 -46.97 15.61
C LEU A 269 33.94 -47.40 17.07
N THR A 270 34.79 -48.40 17.34
CA THR A 270 35.05 -48.88 18.71
C THR A 270 35.78 -47.81 19.55
N GLN A 271 36.76 -47.12 18.97
CA GLN A 271 37.44 -45.99 19.63
C GLN A 271 36.47 -44.84 19.93
N LEU A 272 35.56 -44.53 18.99
CA LEU A 272 34.57 -43.46 19.16
C LEU A 272 33.55 -43.79 20.27
N MET A 273 33.13 -45.04 20.39
CA MET A 273 32.27 -45.50 21.49
C MET A 273 32.97 -45.33 22.85
N GLN A 274 34.25 -45.70 22.94
CA GLN A 274 35.02 -45.60 24.18
C GLN A 274 35.23 -44.14 24.63
N ASP A 275 35.46 -43.22 23.68
CA ASP A 275 35.62 -41.80 23.96
C ASP A 275 34.31 -41.10 24.35
N ILE A 276 33.17 -41.56 23.82
CA ILE A 276 31.84 -41.09 24.25
C ILE A 276 31.52 -41.62 25.66
N ALA A 277 31.79 -42.90 25.94
CA ALA A 277 31.59 -43.50 27.26
C ALA A 277 32.46 -42.84 28.34
N ALA A 278 33.68 -42.43 27.98
CA ALA A 278 34.58 -41.69 28.86
C ALA A 278 34.26 -40.18 28.96
N GLY A 279 33.17 -39.71 28.34
CA GLY A 279 32.73 -38.31 28.37
C GLY A 279 33.63 -37.33 27.62
N ARG A 280 34.62 -37.82 26.86
CA ARG A 280 35.59 -36.99 26.11
C ARG A 280 34.98 -36.39 24.84
N LEU A 281 33.90 -36.98 24.32
CA LEU A 281 33.25 -36.55 23.09
C LEU A 281 31.74 -36.52 23.24
N ARG A 282 31.11 -35.48 22.66
CA ARG A 282 29.66 -35.45 22.48
C ARG A 282 29.31 -36.20 21.19
N PRO A 283 28.22 -36.99 21.14
CA PRO A 283 27.82 -37.75 19.95
C PRO A 283 27.20 -36.84 18.87
N THR A 284 27.83 -35.71 18.53
CA THR A 284 27.42 -34.76 17.49
C THR A 284 28.29 -34.91 16.26
N VAL A 285 27.71 -34.70 15.07
CA VAL A 285 28.45 -34.79 13.79
C VAL A 285 29.66 -33.86 13.78
N ALA A 286 29.52 -32.64 14.34
CA ALA A 286 30.60 -31.68 14.42
C ALA A 286 31.76 -32.13 15.33
N SER A 287 31.45 -32.81 16.46
CA SER A 287 32.45 -33.35 17.38
C SER A 287 33.19 -34.52 16.76
N ILE A 288 32.46 -35.46 16.15
CA ILE A 288 33.03 -36.64 15.47
C ILE A 288 33.97 -36.20 14.33
N ARG A 289 33.55 -35.20 13.55
CA ARG A 289 34.35 -34.63 12.45
C ARG A 289 35.67 -34.04 12.94
N ARG A 290 35.63 -33.31 14.05
CA ARG A 290 36.81 -32.66 14.64
C ARG A 290 37.76 -33.69 15.26
N HIS A 291 37.21 -34.75 15.88
CA HIS A 291 38.00 -35.79 16.55
C HIS A 291 38.73 -36.71 15.57
N LEU A 292 38.06 -37.13 14.49
CA LEU A 292 38.62 -38.06 13.51
C LEU A 292 39.19 -37.40 12.25
N GLY A 293 39.11 -36.07 12.13
CA GLY A 293 39.56 -35.33 10.94
C GLY A 293 38.83 -35.73 9.64
N CYS A 294 37.62 -36.28 9.75
CA CYS A 294 36.93 -36.92 8.63
C CYS A 294 35.97 -35.98 7.88
N SER A 295 35.46 -36.42 6.74
CA SER A 295 34.43 -35.66 6.00
C SER A 295 33.08 -35.68 6.72
N GLN A 296 32.22 -34.68 6.45
CA GLN A 296 30.87 -34.61 7.05
C GLN A 296 30.04 -35.87 6.75
N ALA A 297 30.17 -36.44 5.55
CA ALA A 297 29.48 -37.67 5.16
C ALA A 297 29.90 -38.86 6.04
N ARG A 298 31.21 -39.04 6.26
CA ARG A 298 31.75 -40.10 7.14
C ARG A 298 31.32 -39.90 8.60
N ALA A 299 31.35 -38.68 9.12
CA ALA A 299 30.87 -38.37 10.47
C ALA A 299 29.36 -38.64 10.64
N THR A 300 28.56 -38.44 9.60
CA THR A 300 27.12 -38.72 9.62
C THR A 300 26.85 -40.23 9.58
N ALA A 301 27.61 -40.99 8.78
CA ALA A 301 27.53 -42.45 8.75
C ALA A 301 27.90 -43.07 10.10
N LEU A 302 29.00 -42.63 10.72
CA LEU A 302 29.42 -43.07 12.06
C LEU A 302 28.38 -42.73 13.13
N ARG A 303 27.78 -41.52 13.10
CA ARG A 303 26.68 -41.17 14.02
C ARG A 303 25.46 -42.08 13.86
N ARG A 304 25.12 -42.49 12.63
CA ARG A 304 24.00 -43.42 12.39
C ARG A 304 24.31 -44.82 12.93
N GLN A 305 25.55 -45.30 12.77
CA GLN A 305 25.99 -46.57 13.35
C GLN A 305 25.94 -46.53 14.88
N LEU A 306 26.41 -45.45 15.51
CA LEU A 306 26.27 -45.24 16.96
C LEU A 306 24.81 -45.23 17.44
N ALA A 307 23.90 -44.64 16.66
CA ALA A 307 22.47 -44.60 16.99
C ALA A 307 21.73 -45.93 16.75
N ALA A 308 22.31 -46.81 15.91
CA ALA A 308 21.76 -48.13 15.60
C ALA A 308 22.21 -49.21 16.61
N LEU A 309 23.23 -48.94 17.43
CA LEU A 309 23.58 -49.82 18.55
C LEU A 309 22.56 -49.68 19.69
N PRO A 310 22.07 -50.79 20.26
CA PRO A 310 21.21 -50.75 21.43
C PRO A 310 21.96 -50.13 22.63
N PRO A 311 21.29 -49.38 23.52
CA PRO A 311 21.91 -48.90 24.75
C PRO A 311 22.33 -50.12 25.58
N THR A 312 23.63 -50.32 25.73
CA THR A 312 24.17 -51.30 26.68
C THR A 312 23.78 -50.86 28.09
N ALA A 313 23.00 -51.71 28.76
CA ALA A 313 22.70 -51.63 30.18
C ALA A 313 23.97 -51.76 31.04
#